data_AF-B6K418-F1
#
_entry.id   AF-B6K418-F1
#
_cell.length_a   1.000
_cell.length_b   1.000
_cell.length_c   1.000
_cell.angle_alpha   90.00
_cell.angle_beta   90.00
_cell.angle_gamma   90.00
#
_symmetry.space_group_name_H-M   'P 1'
#
loop_
_entity.id
_entity.type
_entity.pdbx_description
1 polymer ?
#
loop_
_entity_poly.entity_id
_entity_poly.type
_entity_poly.pdbx_seq_one_letter_code
_entity_poly.pdbx_strand_id
1 'polypeptide(L)'
;MSIVNILSVNVLNNPAKFLDPYQFEITFECLEPLKSDLEWKLTYVGSATSQSYDQILDTLLVGPIPIGVNKFVFEADPPNIDLLPQLTDLLGVTVILLSCAYEENEFVRVGYYVNNEMEGVDLQEMEESEVKKIKVDVDKVWRNILAEKPRVTRFNIQWDNPDFDDAPPAQGDAEPEEEDEEMEEEEEEVEGEIEEEEEEEEEEEVEEEDDVMEEEDVDDADGQTTEQEHETEPEQDQSKTAPPANNTQ
;
A
#
# COMPACT_ATOMS: atom_id res chain seq x y z
N MET A 1 -33.60 -6.20 -4.57
CA MET A 1 -33.45 -6.35 -3.10
C MET A 1 -32.33 -7.34 -2.86
N SER A 2 -31.44 -7.10 -1.90
CA SER A 2 -30.39 -8.07 -1.55
C SER A 2 -31.00 -9.26 -0.81
N ILE A 3 -30.66 -10.48 -1.23
CA ILE A 3 -31.11 -11.72 -0.57
C ILE A 3 -30.31 -11.99 0.71
N VAL A 4 -29.04 -11.56 0.74
CA VAL A 4 -28.14 -11.73 1.87
C VAL A 4 -27.76 -10.37 2.44
N ASN A 5 -27.88 -10.20 3.75
CA ASN A 5 -27.47 -8.98 4.45
C ASN A 5 -26.53 -9.31 5.61
N ILE A 6 -25.42 -8.59 5.71
CA ILE A 6 -24.54 -8.68 6.87
C ILE A 6 -25.18 -7.91 8.04
N LEU A 7 -25.35 -8.58 9.17
CA LEU A 7 -25.90 -8.00 10.40
C LEU A 7 -24.81 -7.44 11.31
N SER A 8 -23.73 -8.19 11.50
CA SER A 8 -22.60 -7.75 12.33
C SER A 8 -21.32 -8.48 11.97
N VAL A 9 -20.19 -7.79 12.13
CA VAL A 9 -18.85 -8.36 11.98
C VAL A 9 -18.03 -7.94 13.21
N ASN A 10 -17.67 -8.91 14.04
CA ASN A 10 -16.88 -8.68 15.25
C ASN A 10 -15.46 -9.19 15.04
N VAL A 11 -14.46 -8.37 15.39
CA VAL A 11 -13.06 -8.78 15.38
C VAL A 11 -12.71 -9.38 16.75
N LEU A 12 -12.35 -10.66 16.79
CA LEU A 12 -12.20 -11.39 18.07
C LEU A 12 -10.84 -11.18 18.74
N ASN A 13 -9.78 -11.01 17.94
CA ASN A 13 -8.41 -10.92 18.41
C ASN A 13 -7.78 -9.55 18.05
N ASN A 14 -8.20 -8.50 18.75
CA ASN A 14 -7.73 -7.15 18.51
C ASN A 14 -7.49 -6.37 19.82
N PRO A 15 -6.34 -5.68 19.99
CA PRO A 15 -5.14 -5.73 19.14
C PRO A 15 -4.41 -7.08 19.21
N ALA A 16 -3.59 -7.39 18.20
CA ALA A 16 -2.85 -8.66 18.10
C ALA A 16 -1.47 -8.47 17.46
N LYS A 17 -0.60 -9.50 17.50
CA LYS A 17 0.67 -9.46 16.77
C LYS A 17 0.40 -9.47 15.27
N PHE A 18 1.30 -8.87 14.50
CA PHE A 18 1.15 -8.81 13.04
C PHE A 18 1.02 -10.22 12.41
N LEU A 19 1.79 -11.18 12.91
CA LEU A 19 1.81 -12.57 12.44
C LEU A 19 0.70 -13.47 13.02
N ASP A 20 -0.16 -12.95 13.90
CA ASP A 20 -1.29 -13.75 14.39
C ASP A 20 -2.36 -13.90 13.28
N PRO A 21 -3.13 -14.99 13.21
CA PRO A 21 -4.24 -15.10 12.27
C PRO A 21 -5.31 -14.03 12.49
N TYR A 22 -6.05 -13.60 11.48
CA TYR A 22 -7.22 -12.73 11.64
C TYR A 22 -8.43 -13.57 12.03
N GLN A 23 -9.22 -13.12 13.02
CA GLN A 23 -10.44 -13.81 13.43
C GLN A 23 -11.65 -12.89 13.40
N PHE A 24 -12.55 -13.13 12.44
CA PHE A 24 -13.78 -12.40 12.25
C PHE A 24 -14.99 -13.28 12.58
N GLU A 25 -15.78 -12.87 13.56
CA GLU A 25 -17.09 -13.46 13.79
C GLU A 25 -18.13 -12.71 12.95
N ILE A 26 -18.62 -13.39 11.92
CA ILE A 26 -19.53 -12.82 10.93
C ILE A 26 -20.93 -13.35 11.21
N THR A 27 -21.89 -12.43 11.32
CA THR A 27 -23.32 -12.74 11.41
C THR A 27 -24.05 -12.11 10.23
N PHE A 28 -24.77 -12.91 9.47
CA PHE A 28 -25.52 -12.48 8.30
C PHE A 28 -26.90 -13.12 8.26
N GLU A 29 -27.86 -12.49 7.60
CA GLU A 29 -29.17 -13.04 7.32
C GLU A 29 -29.30 -13.42 5.84
N CYS A 30 -30.00 -14.51 5.59
CA CYS A 30 -30.38 -14.97 4.26
C CYS A 30 -31.90 -15.05 4.17
N LEU A 31 -32.50 -14.30 3.25
CA LEU A 31 -33.96 -14.13 3.14
C LEU A 31 -34.62 -15.20 2.27
N GLU A 32 -33.91 -15.69 1.25
CA GLU A 32 -34.41 -16.64 0.26
C GLU A 32 -33.37 -17.75 0.04
N PRO A 33 -33.79 -18.97 -0.36
CA PRO A 33 -32.85 -20.06 -0.60
C PRO A 33 -31.98 -19.74 -1.83
N LEU A 34 -30.66 -19.80 -1.64
CA LEU A 34 -29.69 -19.64 -2.72
C LEU A 34 -29.37 -21.00 -3.36
N LYS A 35 -29.15 -21.01 -4.69
CA LYS A 35 -28.71 -22.20 -5.41
C LYS A 35 -27.22 -22.46 -5.27
N SER A 36 -26.42 -21.39 -5.25
CA SER A 36 -24.96 -21.44 -5.20
C SER A 36 -24.43 -21.04 -3.81
N ASP A 37 -23.16 -21.31 -3.57
CA ASP A 37 -22.50 -20.99 -2.30
C ASP A 37 -22.07 -19.51 -2.26
N LEU A 38 -21.87 -18.99 -1.05
CA LEU A 38 -21.27 -17.66 -0.85
C LEU A 38 -19.76 -17.79 -0.74
N GLU A 39 -19.03 -16.95 -1.46
CA GLU A 39 -17.59 -16.85 -1.36
C GLU A 39 -17.22 -15.65 -0.46
N TRP A 40 -16.63 -15.93 0.69
CA TRP A 40 -16.05 -14.92 1.58
C TRP A 40 -14.57 -14.82 1.31
N LYS A 41 -14.06 -13.59 1.21
CA LYS A 41 -12.65 -13.35 0.92
C LYS A 41 -12.13 -12.22 1.76
N LEU A 42 -11.02 -12.45 2.46
CA LEU A 42 -10.30 -11.43 3.21
C LEU A 42 -9.07 -10.99 2.41
N THR A 43 -9.00 -9.69 2.11
CA THR A 43 -7.88 -9.10 1.38
C THR A 43 -7.15 -8.09 2.26
N TYR A 44 -5.83 -8.18 2.33
CA TYR A 44 -4.96 -7.18 2.92
C TYR A 44 -4.47 -6.21 1.84
N VAL A 45 -4.63 -4.91 2.05
CA VAL A 45 -4.16 -3.88 1.11
C VAL A 45 -2.67 -3.64 1.38
N GLY A 46 -1.81 -4.02 0.43
CA GLY A 46 -0.36 -3.97 0.62
C GLY A 46 0.23 -2.57 0.45
N SER A 47 -0.45 -1.71 -0.30
CA SER A 47 -0.05 -0.33 -0.53
C SER A 47 -1.27 0.52 -0.89
N ALA A 48 -1.33 1.75 -0.38
CA ALA A 48 -2.38 2.71 -0.74
C ALA A 48 -2.30 3.16 -2.21
N THR A 49 -1.15 3.03 -2.86
CA THR A 49 -0.91 3.55 -4.21
C THR A 49 -1.04 2.49 -5.31
N SER A 50 -1.02 1.20 -4.96
CA SER A 50 -1.07 0.14 -5.97
C SER A 50 -1.73 -1.13 -5.43
N GLN A 51 -2.77 -1.57 -6.14
CA GLN A 51 -3.49 -2.82 -5.89
C GLN A 51 -2.65 -4.07 -6.21
N SER A 52 -1.51 -3.92 -6.91
CA SER A 52 -0.64 -5.06 -7.25
C SER A 52 -0.02 -5.74 -6.04
N TYR A 53 -0.02 -5.07 -4.88
CA TYR A 53 0.50 -5.57 -3.61
C TYR A 53 -0.61 -6.09 -2.69
N ASP A 54 -1.87 -6.07 -3.14
CA ASP A 54 -2.98 -6.60 -2.37
C ASP A 54 -2.87 -8.11 -2.28
N GLN A 55 -3.06 -8.64 -1.07
CA GLN A 55 -2.91 -10.04 -0.78
C GLN A 55 -4.24 -10.62 -0.34
N ILE A 56 -4.69 -11.66 -1.03
CA ILE A 56 -5.80 -12.47 -0.57
C ILE A 56 -5.27 -13.35 0.56
N LEU A 57 -5.73 -13.09 1.78
CA LEU A 57 -5.31 -13.80 2.98
C LEU A 57 -5.95 -15.19 3.04
N ASP A 58 -7.26 -15.23 2.83
CA ASP A 58 -7.99 -16.50 2.75
C ASP A 58 -9.31 -16.31 1.98
N THR A 59 -9.81 -17.42 1.45
CA THR A 59 -11.10 -17.54 0.77
C THR A 59 -11.88 -18.70 1.36
N LEU A 60 -13.09 -18.42 1.84
CA LEU A 60 -13.98 -19.41 2.43
C LEU A 60 -15.28 -19.51 1.63
N LEU A 61 -15.53 -20.70 1.09
CA LEU A 61 -16.80 -21.03 0.45
C LEU A 61 -17.79 -21.56 1.50
N VAL A 62 -18.94 -20.91 1.62
CA VAL A 62 -19.98 -21.26 2.60
C VAL A 62 -21.25 -21.64 1.84
N GLY A 63 -21.63 -22.91 1.95
CA GLY A 63 -22.92 -23.38 1.47
C GLY A 63 -23.17 -24.87 1.73
N PRO A 64 -24.42 -25.34 1.58
CA PRO A 64 -25.62 -24.57 1.24
C PRO A 64 -26.07 -23.63 2.37
N ILE A 65 -26.57 -22.43 2.03
CA ILE A 65 -26.93 -21.39 3.00
C ILE A 65 -28.34 -21.61 3.57
N PRO A 66 -28.50 -21.79 4.89
CA PRO A 66 -29.81 -21.84 5.53
C PRO A 66 -30.52 -20.48 5.51
N ILE A 67 -31.83 -20.48 5.28
CA ILE A 67 -32.66 -19.28 5.42
C ILE A 67 -32.70 -18.84 6.89
N GLY A 68 -32.58 -17.54 7.13
CA GLY A 68 -32.56 -16.93 8.45
C GLY A 68 -31.18 -16.39 8.82
N VAL A 69 -30.94 -16.25 10.13
CA VAL A 69 -29.70 -15.70 10.66
C VAL A 69 -28.65 -16.79 10.82
N ASN A 70 -27.50 -16.59 10.20
CA ASN A 70 -26.34 -17.46 10.25
C ASN A 70 -25.17 -16.73 10.91
N LYS A 71 -24.34 -17.50 11.62
CA LYS A 71 -23.15 -16.99 12.31
C LYS A 71 -22.03 -18.01 12.20
N PHE A 72 -20.84 -17.54 11.87
CA PHE A 72 -19.62 -18.35 11.82
C PHE A 72 -18.39 -17.51 12.15
N VAL A 73 -17.27 -18.18 12.40
CA VAL A 73 -15.96 -17.54 12.58
C VAL A 73 -15.14 -17.79 11.33
N PHE A 74 -14.68 -16.71 10.70
CA PHE A 74 -13.72 -16.72 9.61
C PHE A 74 -12.34 -16.46 10.20
N GLU A 75 -11.47 -17.47 10.09
CA GLU A 75 -10.06 -17.38 10.47
C GLU A 75 -9.24 -17.35 9.19
N ALA A 76 -8.31 -16.39 9.09
CA ALA A 76 -7.45 -16.22 7.91
C ALA A 76 -6.00 -16.01 8.34
N ASP A 77 -5.06 -16.54 7.56
CA ASP A 77 -3.63 -16.40 7.82
C ASP A 77 -3.16 -14.93 7.69
N PRO A 78 -2.06 -14.55 8.36
CA PRO A 78 -1.49 -13.20 8.22
C PRO A 78 -0.95 -12.96 6.79
N PRO A 79 -0.83 -11.70 6.35
CA PRO A 79 -0.21 -11.36 5.06
C PRO A 79 1.24 -11.81 4.98
N ASN A 80 1.68 -12.14 3.75
CA ASN A 80 3.06 -12.44 3.45
C ASN A 80 3.87 -11.15 3.28
N ILE A 81 4.85 -10.98 4.15
CA ILE A 81 5.67 -9.77 4.25
C ILE A 81 6.63 -9.64 3.06
N ASP A 82 7.05 -10.75 2.46
CA ASP A 82 7.98 -10.75 1.33
C ASP A 82 7.35 -10.17 0.05
N LEU A 83 6.02 -10.07 0.01
CA LEU A 83 5.25 -9.50 -1.10
C LEU A 83 5.00 -8.00 -0.96
N LEU A 84 5.39 -7.39 0.16
CA LEU A 84 5.26 -5.94 0.36
C LEU A 84 6.39 -5.19 -0.38
N PRO A 85 6.13 -3.98 -0.91
CA PRO A 85 7.13 -3.23 -1.66
C PRO A 85 8.36 -2.90 -0.80
N GLN A 86 8.13 -2.45 0.43
CA GLN A 86 9.17 -2.22 1.43
C GLN A 86 8.70 -2.77 2.78
N LEU A 87 9.64 -3.31 3.57
CA LEU A 87 9.34 -3.80 4.90
C LEU A 87 8.84 -2.68 5.84
N THR A 88 9.19 -1.43 5.55
CA THR A 88 8.72 -0.24 6.29
C THR A 88 7.27 0.11 5.99
N ASP A 89 6.73 -0.30 4.84
CA ASP A 89 5.31 -0.10 4.48
C ASP A 89 4.38 -0.98 5.35
N LEU A 90 4.97 -1.90 6.11
CA LEU A 90 4.29 -2.63 7.16
C LEU A 90 3.77 -1.70 8.26
N LEU A 91 4.49 -0.61 8.54
CA LEU A 91 4.21 0.29 9.66
C LEU A 91 3.23 1.40 9.23
N GLY A 92 2.41 1.85 10.18
CA GLY A 92 1.39 2.87 9.95
C GLY A 92 0.04 2.30 9.55
N VAL A 93 -0.75 3.11 8.85
CA VAL A 93 -2.15 2.79 8.55
C VAL A 93 -2.27 2.07 7.21
N THR A 94 -2.96 0.93 7.24
CA THR A 94 -3.36 0.16 6.07
C THR A 94 -4.85 -0.21 6.17
N VAL A 95 -5.35 -1.00 5.21
CA VAL A 95 -6.75 -1.44 5.12
C VAL A 95 -6.81 -2.95 4.94
N ILE A 96 -7.79 -3.58 5.60
CA ILE A 96 -8.22 -4.95 5.30
C ILE A 96 -9.66 -4.93 4.81
N LEU A 97 -9.96 -5.74 3.80
CA LEU A 97 -11.24 -5.79 3.12
C LEU A 97 -11.83 -7.19 3.27
N LEU A 98 -12.94 -7.29 3.99
CA LEU A 98 -13.77 -8.48 4.01
C LEU A 98 -14.83 -8.33 2.91
N SER A 99 -14.73 -9.15 1.86
CA SER A 99 -15.68 -9.16 0.75
C SER A 99 -16.51 -10.44 0.76
N CYS A 100 -17.75 -10.35 0.29
CA CYS A 100 -18.60 -11.50 0.04
C CYS A 100 -19.16 -11.43 -1.38
N ALA A 101 -19.05 -12.55 -2.09
CA ALA A 101 -19.53 -12.71 -3.45
C ALA A 101 -20.51 -13.86 -3.58
N TYR A 102 -21.38 -13.77 -4.57
CA TYR A 102 -22.29 -14.84 -5.00
C TYR A 102 -22.14 -15.00 -6.51
N GLU A 103 -21.84 -16.22 -6.97
CA GLU A 103 -21.58 -16.52 -8.39
C GLU A 103 -20.55 -15.56 -9.02
N GLU A 104 -19.41 -15.35 -8.34
CA GLU A 104 -18.32 -14.44 -8.76
C GLU A 104 -18.67 -12.93 -8.72
N ASN A 105 -19.89 -12.57 -8.35
CA ASN A 105 -20.31 -11.17 -8.22
C ASN A 105 -20.24 -10.72 -6.76
N GLU A 106 -19.33 -9.79 -6.46
CA GLU A 106 -19.23 -9.18 -5.14
C GLU A 106 -20.44 -8.30 -4.86
N PHE A 107 -21.14 -8.53 -3.75
CA PHE A 107 -22.32 -7.75 -3.36
C PHE A 107 -22.11 -6.91 -2.09
N VAL A 108 -21.09 -7.22 -1.30
CA VAL A 108 -20.75 -6.46 -0.10
C VAL A 108 -19.26 -6.51 0.19
N ARG A 109 -18.75 -5.35 0.60
CA ARG A 109 -17.39 -5.13 1.06
C ARG A 109 -17.42 -4.41 2.39
N VAL A 110 -16.70 -4.93 3.38
CA VAL A 110 -16.51 -4.32 4.70
C VAL A 110 -15.02 -4.05 4.87
N GLY A 111 -14.65 -2.77 4.81
CA GLY A 111 -13.29 -2.30 4.99
C GLY A 111 -13.02 -1.85 6.43
N TYR A 112 -11.86 -2.23 6.96
CA TYR A 112 -11.36 -1.76 8.24
C TYR A 112 -10.01 -1.10 8.05
N TYR A 113 -9.81 0.05 8.70
CA TYR A 113 -8.46 0.57 8.89
C TYR A 113 -7.72 -0.30 9.90
N VAL A 114 -6.47 -0.58 9.62
CA VAL A 114 -5.55 -1.30 10.49
C VAL A 114 -4.36 -0.42 10.72
N ASN A 115 -4.04 -0.14 11.97
CA ASN A 115 -2.83 0.58 12.33
C ASN A 115 -1.79 -0.42 12.82
N ASN A 116 -0.62 -0.43 12.20
CA ASN A 116 0.49 -1.30 12.53
C ASN A 116 1.59 -0.49 13.22
N GLU A 117 1.83 -0.79 14.49
CA GLU A 117 2.81 -0.08 15.32
C GLU A 117 3.88 -1.04 15.81
N MET A 118 5.13 -0.59 15.82
CA MET A 118 6.23 -1.36 16.39
C MET A 118 6.57 -0.83 17.78
N GLU A 119 6.73 -1.74 18.75
CA GLU A 119 7.15 -1.35 20.09
C GLU A 119 8.46 -0.55 20.09
N GLY A 120 8.45 0.64 20.71
CA GLY A 120 9.63 1.50 20.85
C GLY A 120 9.92 2.40 19.65
N VAL A 121 9.06 2.41 18.64
CA VAL A 121 9.09 3.38 17.53
C VAL A 121 7.80 4.18 17.55
N ASP A 122 7.94 5.50 17.69
CA ASP A 122 6.85 6.44 17.52
C ASP A 122 6.86 6.97 16.09
N LEU A 123 5.93 6.50 15.27
CA LEU A 123 5.82 6.91 13.86
C LEU A 123 5.32 8.35 13.71
N GLN A 124 4.69 8.93 14.74
CA GLN A 124 4.14 10.29 14.68
C GLN A 124 5.20 11.36 14.92
N GLU A 125 6.26 11.03 15.66
CA GLU A 125 7.39 11.92 15.94
C GLU A 125 8.52 11.83 14.90
N MET A 126 8.42 10.90 13.94
CA MET A 126 9.47 10.63 12.95
C MET A 126 9.11 11.17 11.57
N GLU A 127 10.13 11.65 10.85
CA GLU A 127 9.99 12.04 9.45
C GLU A 127 9.92 10.79 8.54
N GLU A 128 9.22 10.87 7.40
CA GLU A 128 9.06 9.73 6.48
C GLU A 128 10.41 9.14 6.00
N SER A 129 11.41 10.01 5.82
CA SER A 129 12.76 9.62 5.43
C SER A 129 13.53 8.84 6.52
N GLU A 130 13.14 8.98 7.78
CA GLU A 130 13.67 8.23 8.92
C GLU A 130 12.95 6.90 9.06
N VAL A 131 11.62 6.88 8.88
CA VAL A 131 10.80 5.66 8.88
C VAL A 131 11.32 4.65 7.87
N LYS A 132 11.69 5.09 6.65
CA LYS A 132 12.26 4.24 5.60
C LYS A 132 13.61 3.59 5.96
N LYS A 133 14.33 4.12 6.97
CA LYS A 133 15.62 3.59 7.42
C LYS A 133 15.48 2.65 8.63
N ILE A 134 14.28 2.53 9.20
CA ILE A 134 14.04 1.70 10.38
C ILE A 134 14.22 0.23 10.01
N LYS A 135 15.00 -0.47 10.82
CA LYS A 135 15.03 -1.93 10.78
C LYS A 135 13.79 -2.47 11.49
N VAL A 136 12.79 -2.83 10.70
CA VAL A 136 11.52 -3.37 11.19
C VAL A 136 11.74 -4.79 11.73
N ASP A 137 11.31 -5.01 12.98
CA ASP A 137 11.30 -6.31 13.64
C ASP A 137 9.84 -6.78 13.73
N VAL A 138 9.45 -7.66 12.81
CA VAL A 138 8.06 -8.12 12.61
C VAL A 138 7.45 -8.68 13.88
N ASP A 139 8.23 -9.38 14.71
CA ASP A 139 7.75 -10.00 15.95
C ASP A 139 7.32 -8.96 17.01
N LYS A 140 7.78 -7.72 16.85
CA LYS A 140 7.44 -6.56 17.69
C LYS A 140 6.37 -5.67 17.09
N VAL A 141 5.86 -6.01 15.90
CA VAL A 141 4.77 -5.27 15.27
C VAL A 141 3.44 -5.78 15.80
N TRP A 142 2.64 -4.83 16.26
CA TRP A 142 1.27 -5.03 16.68
C TRP A 142 0.34 -4.39 15.66
N ARG A 143 -0.72 -5.11 15.31
CA ARG A 143 -1.81 -4.56 14.53
C ARG A 143 -2.98 -4.20 15.45
N ASN A 144 -3.59 -3.07 15.15
CA ASN A 144 -4.81 -2.61 15.77
C ASN A 144 -5.83 -2.28 14.68
N ILE A 145 -6.87 -3.10 14.59
CA ILE A 145 -7.97 -2.95 13.65
C ILE A 145 -8.99 -1.98 14.26
N LEU A 146 -9.35 -0.93 13.54
CA LEU A 146 -10.38 0.02 13.96
C LEU A 146 -11.79 -0.58 13.76
N ALA A 147 -12.12 -1.57 14.57
CA ALA A 147 -13.34 -2.36 14.46
C ALA A 147 -14.64 -1.55 14.66
N GLU A 148 -14.56 -0.41 15.33
CA GLU A 148 -15.72 0.46 15.62
C GLU A 148 -16.20 1.28 14.42
N LYS A 149 -15.34 1.49 13.40
CA LYS A 149 -15.66 2.29 12.21
C LYS A 149 -15.45 1.49 10.92
N PRO A 150 -16.23 0.42 10.68
CA PRO A 150 -16.20 -0.28 9.41
C PRO A 150 -16.75 0.62 8.30
N ARG A 151 -16.11 0.59 7.13
CA ARG A 151 -16.67 1.16 5.90
C ARG A 151 -17.39 0.05 5.13
N VAL A 152 -18.70 0.17 4.97
CA VAL A 152 -19.51 -0.84 4.28
C VAL A 152 -19.92 -0.33 2.91
N THR A 153 -19.50 -1.02 1.86
CA THR A 153 -19.92 -0.77 0.48
C THR A 153 -20.78 -1.94 0.02
N ARG A 154 -21.92 -1.65 -0.62
CA ARG A 154 -22.82 -2.68 -1.17
C ARG A 154 -22.91 -2.50 -2.67
N PHE A 155 -23.00 -3.61 -3.38
CA PHE A 155 -23.18 -3.65 -4.82
C PHE A 155 -24.46 -4.44 -5.12
N ASN A 156 -25.25 -3.96 -6.06
CA ASN A 156 -26.39 -4.71 -6.53
C ASN A 156 -25.89 -5.82 -7.46
N ILE A 157 -26.30 -7.05 -7.18
CA ILE A 157 -25.95 -8.20 -8.00
C ILE A 157 -27.20 -8.96 -8.41
N GLN A 158 -27.07 -9.66 -9.52
CA GLN A 158 -28.07 -10.61 -9.93
C GLN A 158 -27.98 -11.85 -9.03
N TRP A 159 -29.10 -12.16 -8.37
CA TRP A 159 -29.23 -13.38 -7.59
C TRP A 159 -29.90 -14.47 -8.44
N ASP A 160 -30.73 -15.31 -7.83
CA ASP A 160 -31.43 -16.41 -8.50
C ASP A 160 -32.68 -16.01 -9.30
N ASN A 161 -33.09 -14.73 -9.26
CA ASN A 161 -34.31 -14.24 -9.91
C ASN A 161 -34.03 -13.74 -11.34
N PRO A 162 -34.83 -14.08 -12.36
CA PRO A 162 -34.56 -13.69 -13.75
C PRO A 162 -34.76 -12.20 -14.08
N ASP A 163 -35.45 -11.44 -13.22
CA ASP A 163 -35.76 -10.02 -13.42
C ASP A 163 -34.77 -9.12 -12.64
N PHE A 164 -33.52 -9.04 -13.12
CA PHE A 164 -32.52 -8.11 -12.57
C PHE A 164 -32.79 -6.69 -13.05
N ASP A 165 -32.77 -5.73 -12.14
CA ASP A 165 -32.71 -4.31 -12.47
C ASP A 165 -31.35 -3.79 -11.97
N ASP A 166 -30.44 -3.50 -12.90
CA ASP A 166 -29.03 -3.13 -12.68
C ASP A 166 -28.85 -1.66 -12.25
N ALA A 167 -29.85 -1.12 -11.55
CA ALA A 167 -29.76 0.25 -11.05
C ALA A 167 -28.66 0.31 -9.97
N PRO A 168 -27.68 1.22 -10.07
CA PRO A 168 -26.65 1.38 -9.05
C PRO A 168 -27.30 1.71 -7.69
N PRO A 169 -26.72 1.23 -6.57
CA PRO A 169 -27.28 1.49 -5.26
C PRO A 169 -27.19 3.00 -4.97
N ALA A 170 -28.30 3.60 -4.52
CA ALA A 170 -28.25 4.89 -3.86
C ALA A 170 -27.37 4.73 -2.61
N GLN A 171 -26.18 5.31 -2.63
CA GLN A 171 -25.37 5.47 -1.42
C GLN A 171 -26.20 6.29 -0.44
N GLY A 172 -26.68 5.64 0.61
CA GLY A 172 -27.21 6.35 1.75
C GLY A 172 -26.04 6.84 2.58
N ASP A 173 -25.55 8.04 2.30
CA ASP A 173 -24.63 8.75 3.16
C ASP A 173 -25.02 10.23 3.23
N ALA A 174 -24.99 10.72 4.48
CA ALA A 174 -25.08 12.11 4.91
C ALA A 174 -26.40 12.85 4.68
N GLU A 175 -26.85 13.54 5.73
CA GLU A 175 -27.71 14.72 5.58
C GLU A 175 -27.08 15.61 4.49
N PRO A 176 -27.87 16.22 3.58
CA PRO A 176 -27.32 17.22 2.69
C PRO A 176 -26.77 18.33 3.59
N GLU A 177 -25.45 18.49 3.63
CA GLU A 177 -24.91 19.80 3.90
C GLU A 177 -25.45 20.65 2.75
N GLU A 178 -26.25 21.66 3.09
CA GLU A 178 -26.75 22.66 2.16
C GLU A 178 -25.53 23.22 1.42
N GLU A 179 -25.36 22.83 0.16
CA GLU A 179 -24.43 23.45 -0.76
C GLU A 179 -24.93 24.89 -0.97
N ASP A 180 -24.25 25.86 -0.34
CA ASP A 180 -24.41 27.27 -0.65
C ASP A 180 -24.06 27.48 -2.15
N GLU A 181 -25.08 27.76 -2.95
CA GLU A 181 -25.01 28.04 -4.40
C GLU A 181 -24.32 29.39 -4.72
N GLU A 182 -23.09 29.64 -4.23
CA GLU A 182 -22.35 30.88 -4.52
C GLU A 182 -20.86 30.66 -4.91
N MET A 183 -20.54 29.61 -5.68
CA MET A 183 -19.13 29.40 -6.13
C MET A 183 -18.98 28.97 -7.60
N GLU A 184 -19.90 29.37 -8.49
CA GLU A 184 -19.74 29.20 -9.94
C GLU A 184 -19.44 30.50 -10.70
N GLU A 185 -19.44 31.68 -10.04
CA GLU A 185 -19.14 32.96 -10.72
C GLU A 185 -17.69 33.44 -10.57
N GLU A 186 -16.87 32.86 -9.66
CA GLU A 186 -15.49 33.32 -9.44
C GLU A 186 -14.42 32.57 -10.27
N GLU A 187 -14.72 31.38 -10.82
CA GLU A 187 -13.74 30.63 -11.62
C GLU A 187 -13.60 31.15 -13.07
N GLU A 188 -14.67 31.73 -13.66
CA GLU A 188 -14.59 32.35 -15.00
C GLU A 188 -13.84 33.68 -15.02
N GLU A 189 -13.76 34.43 -13.90
CA GLU A 189 -13.00 35.69 -13.86
C GLU A 189 -11.48 35.44 -13.71
N VAL A 190 -11.06 34.33 -13.11
CA VAL A 190 -9.63 34.02 -12.89
C VAL A 190 -8.96 33.46 -14.16
N GLU A 191 -9.66 32.66 -14.98
CA GLU A 191 -9.08 32.21 -16.26
C GLU A 191 -8.91 33.37 -17.26
N GLY A 192 -9.77 34.40 -17.20
CA GLY A 192 -9.67 35.59 -18.05
C GLY A 192 -8.51 36.52 -17.69
N GLU A 193 -8.15 36.64 -16.40
CA GLU A 193 -7.02 37.48 -15.97
C GLU A 193 -5.65 36.84 -16.25
N ILE A 194 -5.55 35.50 -16.34
CA ILE A 194 -4.29 34.79 -16.62
C ILE A 194 -3.92 34.87 -18.12
N GLU A 195 -4.91 34.85 -19.03
CA GLU A 195 -4.63 34.98 -20.47
C GLU A 195 -4.18 36.39 -20.88
N GLU A 196 -4.60 37.45 -20.16
CA GLU A 196 -4.15 38.82 -20.45
C GLU A 196 -2.72 39.14 -19.95
N GLU A 197 -2.24 38.47 -18.89
CA GLU A 197 -0.86 38.66 -18.40
C GLU A 197 0.20 37.95 -19.27
N GLU A 198 -0.13 36.83 -19.93
CA GLU A 198 0.82 36.12 -20.81
C GLU A 198 1.06 36.82 -22.17
N GLU A 199 0.12 37.64 -22.66
CA GLU A 199 0.29 38.38 -23.92
C GLU A 199 1.13 39.67 -23.77
N GLU A 200 1.30 40.23 -22.56
CA GLU A 200 2.09 41.46 -22.35
C GLU A 200 3.61 41.22 -22.19
N GLU A 201 4.07 39.98 -21.92
CA GLU A 201 5.50 39.70 -21.70
C GLU A 201 6.32 39.36 -22.98
N GLU A 202 5.69 39.15 -24.15
CA GLU A 202 6.42 38.76 -25.37
C GLU A 202 6.91 39.91 -26.28
N GLU A 203 6.70 41.19 -25.94
CA GLU A 203 7.10 42.33 -26.78
C GLU A 203 8.19 43.26 -26.21
N GLU A 204 9.22 42.76 -25.50
CA GLU A 204 10.49 43.50 -25.43
C GLU A 204 11.69 42.54 -25.38
N GLU A 205 12.34 42.30 -26.53
CA GLU A 205 13.80 42.30 -26.66
C GLU A 205 14.23 42.03 -28.12
N VAL A 206 14.62 43.09 -28.83
CA VAL A 206 15.53 42.95 -29.99
C VAL A 206 16.57 44.07 -29.98
N GLU A 207 17.81 43.66 -30.28
CA GLU A 207 18.99 44.43 -30.76
C GLU A 207 19.87 45.00 -29.62
N GLU A 208 21.20 44.80 -29.55
CA GLU A 208 22.27 44.66 -30.56
C GLU A 208 23.47 43.87 -29.96
N GLU A 209 24.05 42.92 -30.71
CA GLU A 209 25.32 42.97 -31.49
C GLU A 209 26.62 42.63 -30.71
N ASP A 210 27.30 41.60 -31.25
CA ASP A 210 28.74 41.43 -31.49
C ASP A 210 29.76 41.82 -30.39
N ASP A 211 30.56 40.85 -29.93
CA ASP A 211 31.91 40.73 -30.50
C ASP A 211 32.60 39.38 -30.17
N VAL A 212 33.37 38.93 -31.14
CA VAL A 212 34.14 37.68 -31.23
C VAL A 212 35.48 37.84 -30.48
N MET A 213 35.99 36.76 -29.86
CA MET A 213 37.40 36.34 -30.01
C MET A 213 37.69 35.00 -29.32
N GLU A 214 37.85 33.96 -30.14
CA GLU A 214 38.83 32.90 -29.92
C GLU A 214 40.22 33.45 -30.28
N GLU A 215 41.21 33.20 -29.43
CA GLU A 215 42.63 33.17 -29.82
C GLU A 215 43.32 32.05 -29.03
N GLU A 216 44.01 31.20 -29.77
CA GLU A 216 44.88 30.11 -29.31
C GLU A 216 46.24 30.62 -28.80
N ASP A 217 46.89 29.78 -27.99
CA ASP A 217 48.34 29.56 -27.79
C ASP A 217 49.33 30.71 -27.52
N VAL A 218 50.23 30.48 -26.55
CA VAL A 218 51.68 30.29 -26.77
C VAL A 218 52.38 29.97 -25.42
N ASP A 219 53.28 28.99 -25.51
CA ASP A 219 54.36 28.52 -24.63
C ASP A 219 55.02 29.54 -23.66
N ASP A 220 55.53 29.08 -22.51
CA ASP A 220 56.94 28.62 -22.38
C ASP A 220 57.39 28.34 -20.93
N ALA A 221 58.18 27.26 -20.78
CA ALA A 221 59.40 27.10 -19.96
C ALA A 221 59.35 27.31 -18.41
N ASP A 222 60.04 26.55 -17.55
CA ASP A 222 60.98 25.42 -17.63
C ASP A 222 61.22 24.95 -16.17
N GLY A 223 61.70 23.72 -15.95
CA GLY A 223 62.00 23.24 -14.58
C GLY A 223 62.23 21.75 -14.36
N GLN A 224 62.85 21.07 -15.33
CA GLN A 224 63.52 19.76 -15.31
C GLN A 224 63.75 18.95 -13.99
N THR A 225 63.30 17.68 -14.05
CA THR A 225 64.02 16.38 -13.87
C THR A 225 64.95 16.15 -12.65
N THR A 226 64.90 15.00 -11.98
CA THR A 226 65.53 13.75 -12.48
C THR A 226 65.07 12.50 -11.73
N GLU A 227 64.89 11.44 -12.52
CA GLU A 227 64.73 10.03 -12.15
C GLU A 227 66.00 9.45 -11.53
N GLN A 228 65.86 8.39 -10.71
CA GLN A 228 66.67 7.19 -10.90
C GLN A 228 66.09 5.97 -10.16
N GLU A 229 65.80 4.95 -10.95
CA GLU A 229 65.54 3.57 -10.56
C GLU A 229 66.79 2.91 -9.97
N HIS A 230 66.61 1.96 -9.06
CA HIS A 230 67.54 0.84 -8.93
C HIS A 230 66.84 -0.40 -8.36
N GLU A 231 66.74 -1.43 -9.19
CA GLU A 231 66.42 -2.82 -8.82
C GLU A 231 67.47 -3.40 -7.86
N THR A 232 67.10 -4.39 -7.03
CA THR A 232 67.76 -5.73 -6.96
C THR A 232 67.26 -6.52 -5.73
N GLU A 233 66.75 -7.74 -5.97
CA GLU A 233 66.76 -8.85 -5.01
C GLU A 233 68.20 -9.39 -4.80
N PRO A 234 68.50 -10.21 -3.77
CA PRO A 234 68.31 -11.66 -3.94
C PRO A 234 67.94 -12.50 -2.67
N GLU A 235 67.24 -13.61 -2.94
CA GLU A 235 67.36 -15.00 -2.45
C GLU A 235 67.36 -15.44 -0.96
N GLN A 236 66.40 -16.35 -0.70
CA GLN A 236 66.45 -17.68 -0.03
C GLN A 236 66.98 -17.86 1.42
N ASP A 237 66.13 -18.41 2.29
CA ASP A 237 66.48 -19.61 3.08
C ASP A 237 65.26 -20.46 3.49
N GLN A 238 65.47 -21.77 3.56
CA GLN A 238 64.52 -22.86 3.78
C GLN A 238 64.47 -23.29 5.26
N SER A 239 63.30 -23.68 5.77
CA SER A 239 63.13 -24.83 6.69
C SER A 239 61.62 -25.07 6.95
N LYS A 240 61.02 -26.14 6.40
CA LYS A 240 60.78 -27.45 7.03
C LYS A 240 60.18 -27.39 8.44
N THR A 241 58.89 -27.75 8.61
CA THR A 241 58.42 -29.05 9.14
C THR A 241 56.90 -29.05 9.40
N ALA A 242 56.19 -30.06 8.88
CA ALA A 242 54.95 -30.64 9.44
C ALA A 242 55.32 -31.95 10.19
N PRO A 243 54.43 -32.81 10.75
CA PRO A 243 52.98 -32.79 11.07
C PRO A 243 52.78 -33.29 12.57
N PRO A 244 51.72 -33.99 13.07
CA PRO A 244 50.46 -34.44 12.47
C PRO A 244 49.16 -34.28 13.29
N ALA A 245 48.08 -34.64 12.58
CA ALA A 245 46.74 -34.95 13.05
C ALA A 245 46.71 -35.89 14.26
N ASN A 246 45.71 -35.70 15.13
CA ASN A 246 45.23 -36.78 15.97
C ASN A 246 43.69 -36.84 15.93
N ASN A 247 43.25 -38.05 15.60
CA ASN A 247 41.90 -38.55 15.57
C ASN A 247 41.54 -38.97 16.99
N THR A 248 40.32 -38.71 17.47
CA THR A 248 39.80 -39.40 18.68
C THR A 248 38.31 -39.62 18.52
N GLN A 249 38.02 -40.93 18.38
CA GLN A 249 36.87 -41.73 18.83
C GLN A 249 35.49 -41.09 18.92
#